data_AF-A0A924MFA6-F1
#
_entry.id   AF-A0A924MFA6-F1
#
_cell.length_a   1.000
_cell.length_b   1.000
_cell.length_c   1.000
_cell.angle_alpha   90.00
_cell.angle_beta   90.00
_cell.angle_gamma   90.00
#
_symmetry.space_group_name_H-M   'P 1'
#
loop_
_entity.id
_entity.type
_entity.pdbx_description
1 polymer ?
#
loop_
_entity_poly.entity_id
_entity_poly.type
_entity_poly.pdbx_seq_one_letter_code
_entity_poly.pdbx_strand_id
1 'polypeptide(L)'
;MKIKNSNGLAALLVVILCSCANVNAQDVIADNMLLFQRNYGGWPKHFEEKAINYSREYTVAEKASITDDNGRNDATIDNNATTKEIWYLIKAYKQFNNPKYLGAAENGIRYLLKAQYKNGGWPQYYPDVSSYRSEITYNDNAMTNVLKLMQDVVLKRNNLELVDASLITPASDAIKKGIDCILKTQVKVKGYPTVWCAQYDATTMQPAKARSFELISLSGSESVAIVEFLMAQPNPSKAIKDAINCAIGWFEKSKIVGYNFIEIKDAAMPKGVDKILVEDKNTTIWARFYDIDTNEPFFCGRDSKKKKTVKEIEHERRNGYAWYGNWPEKILTKTYPKWLEINK
;
A
#
# COMPACT_ATOMS: atom_id res chain seq x y z
N MET A 1 82.58 4.76 -42.67
CA MET A 1 82.82 3.29 -42.60
C MET A 1 83.02 2.97 -41.11
N LYS A 2 82.15 2.30 -40.35
CA LYS A 2 81.04 1.38 -40.58
C LYS A 2 79.86 1.72 -39.67
N ILE A 3 78.67 1.46 -40.20
CA ILE A 3 77.37 1.42 -39.54
C ILE A 3 77.33 0.24 -38.55
N LYS A 4 76.71 0.42 -37.38
CA LYS A 4 75.95 -0.64 -36.71
C LYS A 4 74.75 -0.04 -35.98
N ASN A 5 73.59 -0.25 -36.59
CA ASN A 5 72.26 -0.10 -35.99
C ASN A 5 72.12 -1.04 -34.79
N SER A 6 71.49 -0.56 -33.73
CA SER A 6 70.72 -1.41 -32.82
C SER A 6 69.41 -0.69 -32.50
N ASN A 7 68.35 -1.13 -33.20
CA ASN A 7 66.98 -0.73 -32.97
C ASN A 7 66.52 -1.28 -31.61
N GLY A 8 66.43 -0.42 -30.61
CA GLY A 8 65.68 -0.68 -29.39
C GLY A 8 64.27 -0.13 -29.53
N LEU A 9 63.34 -0.95 -30.02
CA LEU A 9 61.90 -0.66 -29.97
C LEU A 9 61.50 -0.59 -28.48
N ALA A 10 61.29 0.61 -27.95
CA ALA A 10 60.61 0.77 -26.68
C ALA A 10 59.12 0.46 -26.92
N ALA A 11 58.70 -0.74 -26.52
CA ALA A 11 57.30 -1.14 -26.53
C ALA A 11 56.51 -0.23 -25.57
N LEU A 12 55.71 0.67 -26.15
CA LEU A 12 54.74 1.47 -25.41
C LEU A 12 53.64 0.53 -24.92
N LEU A 13 53.75 0.07 -23.68
CA LEU A 13 52.72 -0.75 -23.03
C LEU A 13 51.54 0.18 -22.67
N VAL A 14 50.63 0.40 -23.61
CA VAL A 14 49.34 1.03 -23.32
C VAL A 14 48.50 0.01 -22.54
N VAL A 15 48.51 0.12 -21.22
CA VAL A 15 47.55 -0.58 -20.36
C VAL A 15 46.21 0.13 -20.56
N ILE A 16 45.41 -0.38 -21.50
CA ILE A 16 43.98 -0.08 -21.54
C ILE A 16 43.38 -0.83 -20.35
N LEU A 17 43.23 -0.12 -19.23
CA LEU A 17 42.30 -0.52 -18.18
C LEU A 17 40.89 -0.43 -18.77
N CYS A 18 40.45 -1.52 -19.41
CA CYS A 18 39.04 -1.77 -19.65
C CYS A 18 38.40 -1.86 -18.27
N SER A 19 37.84 -0.76 -17.79
CA SER A 19 36.85 -0.79 -16.73
C SER A 19 35.63 -1.51 -17.30
N CYS A 20 35.61 -2.83 -17.19
CA CYS A 20 34.38 -3.60 -17.35
C CYS A 20 33.50 -3.32 -16.13
N ALA A 21 32.95 -2.10 -16.04
CA ALA A 21 31.70 -1.89 -15.34
C ALA A 21 30.64 -2.58 -16.19
N ASN A 22 30.54 -3.90 -16.06
CA ASN A 22 29.41 -4.67 -16.54
C ASN A 22 28.18 -4.27 -15.72
N VAL A 23 27.64 -3.09 -16.02
CA VAL A 23 26.27 -2.73 -15.63
C VAL A 23 25.40 -3.02 -16.85
N ASN A 24 25.37 -4.29 -17.27
CA ASN A 24 24.15 -4.80 -17.88
C ASN A 24 23.08 -4.68 -16.80
N ALA A 25 21.87 -4.26 -17.17
CA ALA A 25 20.73 -4.21 -16.26
C ALA A 25 20.61 -5.59 -15.56
N GLN A 26 20.96 -5.63 -14.26
CA GLN A 26 21.02 -6.90 -13.51
C GLN A 26 19.60 -7.38 -13.17
N ASP A 27 18.68 -6.43 -13.07
CA ASP A 27 17.25 -6.65 -12.95
C ASP A 27 16.53 -5.43 -13.54
N VAL A 28 15.96 -5.59 -14.74
CA VAL A 28 15.26 -4.52 -15.46
C VAL A 28 14.14 -3.89 -14.61
N ILE A 29 13.47 -4.68 -13.77
CA ILE A 29 12.39 -4.18 -12.90
C ILE A 29 12.99 -3.30 -11.80
N ALA A 30 14.06 -3.75 -11.15
CA ALA A 30 14.73 -2.97 -10.11
C ALA A 30 15.35 -1.68 -10.68
N ASP A 31 15.99 -1.75 -11.86
CA ASP A 31 16.57 -0.60 -12.54
C ASP A 31 15.49 0.43 -12.94
N ASN A 32 14.33 -0.03 -13.40
CA ASN A 32 13.20 0.86 -13.64
C ASN A 32 12.66 1.43 -12.32
N MET A 33 12.60 0.68 -11.22
CA MET A 33 12.23 1.24 -9.92
C MET A 33 13.21 2.32 -9.46
N LEU A 34 14.52 2.16 -9.68
CA LEU A 34 15.49 3.22 -9.40
C LEU A 34 15.19 4.48 -10.22
N LEU A 35 14.89 4.32 -11.50
CA LEU A 35 14.58 5.43 -12.42
C LEU A 35 13.37 6.25 -11.94
N PHE A 36 12.33 5.60 -11.40
CA PHE A 36 11.10 6.26 -10.96
C PHE A 36 11.16 6.86 -9.54
N GLN A 37 12.20 6.60 -8.76
CA GLN A 37 12.28 7.12 -7.39
C GLN A 37 12.41 8.65 -7.41
N ARG A 38 11.56 9.35 -6.65
CA ARG A 38 11.67 10.81 -6.47
C ARG A 38 12.89 11.15 -5.62
N ASN A 39 13.43 12.36 -5.77
CA ASN A 39 14.64 12.81 -5.06
C ASN A 39 14.50 12.77 -3.53
N TYR A 40 13.27 12.77 -3.01
CA TYR A 40 12.95 12.68 -1.60
C TYR A 40 12.55 11.27 -1.13
N GLY A 41 12.68 10.25 -2.00
CA GLY A 41 12.71 8.82 -1.66
C GLY A 41 11.44 8.01 -1.97
N GLY A 42 10.29 8.65 -2.20
CA GLY A 42 9.04 7.95 -2.51
C GLY A 42 8.87 7.62 -4.00
N TRP A 43 7.84 6.83 -4.32
CA TRP A 43 7.48 6.49 -5.71
C TRP A 43 6.11 7.00 -6.11
N PRO A 44 5.95 7.51 -7.34
CA PRO A 44 4.65 7.70 -7.95
C PRO A 44 3.99 6.35 -8.27
N LYS A 45 2.66 6.36 -8.49
CA LYS A 45 1.93 5.18 -9.02
C LYS A 45 1.67 5.24 -10.52
N HIS A 46 1.80 6.43 -11.12
CA HIS A 46 1.49 6.66 -12.53
C HIS A 46 2.64 7.34 -13.28
N PHE A 47 2.74 7.03 -14.57
CA PHE A 47 3.53 7.74 -15.56
C PHE A 47 2.62 7.94 -16.79
N GLU A 48 2.50 9.18 -17.28
CA GLU A 48 1.59 9.54 -18.38
C GLU A 48 0.15 9.02 -18.14
N GLU A 49 -0.38 9.26 -16.94
CA GLU A 49 -1.73 8.86 -16.52
C GLU A 49 -2.00 7.34 -16.48
N LYS A 50 -0.97 6.52 -16.71
CA LYS A 50 -1.06 5.05 -16.68
C LYS A 50 -0.31 4.48 -15.49
N ALA A 51 -0.79 3.34 -14.98
CA ALA A 51 -0.05 2.56 -13.99
C ALA A 51 1.36 2.25 -14.49
N ILE A 52 2.36 2.50 -13.64
CA ILE A 52 3.75 2.25 -14.00
C ILE A 52 3.96 0.76 -14.22
N ASN A 53 4.48 0.43 -15.40
CA ASN A 53 4.89 -0.93 -15.73
C ASN A 53 6.41 -1.03 -15.61
N TYR A 54 6.91 -1.63 -14.53
CA TYR A 54 8.35 -1.77 -14.32
C TYR A 54 9.00 -2.87 -15.18
N SER A 55 8.25 -3.76 -15.84
CA SER A 55 8.83 -4.81 -16.68
C SER A 55 9.05 -4.39 -18.13
N ARG A 56 8.55 -3.22 -18.55
CA ARG A 56 8.74 -2.72 -19.91
C ARG A 56 10.08 -2.00 -20.06
N GLU A 57 10.59 -2.02 -21.29
CA GLU A 57 11.68 -1.14 -21.67
C GLU A 57 11.13 0.28 -21.93
N TYR A 58 11.79 1.28 -21.34
CA TYR A 58 11.52 2.69 -21.58
C TYR A 58 12.53 3.23 -22.60
N THR A 59 12.02 3.99 -23.58
CA THR A 59 12.83 4.68 -24.58
C THR A 59 13.75 5.72 -23.93
N VAL A 60 14.76 6.19 -24.68
CA VAL A 60 15.66 7.25 -24.22
C VAL A 60 14.89 8.53 -23.84
N ALA A 61 13.90 8.91 -24.64
CA ALA A 61 13.06 10.07 -24.38
C ALA A 61 12.21 9.90 -23.12
N GLU A 62 11.60 8.74 -22.91
CA GLU A 62 10.84 8.44 -21.69
C GLU A 62 11.75 8.45 -20.46
N LYS A 63 12.94 7.84 -20.53
CA LYS A 63 13.92 7.85 -19.42
C LYS A 63 14.34 9.27 -19.05
N ALA A 64 14.56 10.14 -20.04
CA ALA A 64 14.85 11.55 -19.81
C ALA A 64 13.68 12.25 -19.11
N SER A 65 12.45 12.08 -19.62
CA SER A 65 11.25 12.65 -19.00
C SER A 65 11.02 12.17 -17.57
N ILE A 66 11.23 10.88 -17.28
CA ILE A 66 11.10 10.34 -15.92
C ILE A 66 12.17 10.95 -14.98
N THR A 67 13.37 11.20 -15.51
CA THR A 67 14.46 11.82 -14.75
C THR A 67 14.16 13.27 -14.43
N ASP A 68 13.59 14.02 -15.39
CA ASP A 68 13.15 15.41 -15.19
C ASP A 68 12.03 15.50 -14.13
N ASP A 69 11.22 14.45 -14.01
CA ASP A 69 10.15 14.32 -13.02
C ASP A 69 10.63 14.00 -11.59
N ASN A 70 11.94 13.90 -11.34
CA ASN A 70 12.49 13.47 -10.04
C ASN A 70 12.04 14.34 -8.85
N GLY A 71 11.70 15.61 -9.09
CA GLY A 71 11.28 16.57 -8.07
C GLY A 71 9.78 16.72 -7.91
N ARG A 72 8.96 15.99 -8.69
CA ARG A 72 7.49 16.05 -8.58
C ARG A 72 7.02 15.60 -7.21
N ASN A 73 5.96 16.21 -6.72
CA ASN A 73 5.35 15.96 -5.42
C ASN A 73 4.34 14.80 -5.41
N ASP A 74 4.43 13.86 -6.36
CA ASP A 74 3.40 12.87 -6.68
C ASP A 74 3.68 11.47 -6.10
N ALA A 75 4.69 11.34 -5.25
CA ALA A 75 4.93 10.09 -4.52
C ALA A 75 3.78 9.76 -3.57
N THR A 76 3.50 8.47 -3.42
CA THR A 76 2.31 7.99 -2.72
C THR A 76 2.50 6.61 -2.10
N ILE A 77 1.62 6.29 -1.16
CA ILE A 77 1.42 4.93 -0.62
C ILE A 77 0.14 4.25 -1.16
N ASP A 78 -0.57 4.93 -2.05
CA ASP A 78 -1.75 4.42 -2.76
C ASP A 78 -1.39 3.26 -3.70
N ASN A 79 -2.29 2.28 -3.88
CA ASN A 79 -2.08 1.08 -4.69
C ASN A 79 -0.74 0.34 -4.43
N ASN A 80 -0.31 0.29 -3.16
CA ASN A 80 0.97 -0.29 -2.73
C ASN A 80 2.23 0.43 -3.22
N ALA A 81 2.11 1.63 -3.79
CA ALA A 81 3.29 2.40 -4.18
C ALA A 81 4.18 2.69 -2.98
N THR A 82 5.47 2.91 -3.25
CA THR A 82 6.56 3.04 -2.28
C THR A 82 6.87 1.74 -1.54
N THR A 83 5.90 1.09 -0.89
CA THR A 83 6.16 -0.13 -0.10
C THR A 83 6.49 -1.33 -0.99
N LYS A 84 5.78 -1.50 -2.12
CA LYS A 84 6.08 -2.55 -3.12
C LYS A 84 7.48 -2.40 -3.70
N GLU A 85 7.88 -1.17 -4.03
CA GLU A 85 9.19 -0.86 -4.58
C GLU A 85 10.31 -1.15 -3.56
N ILE A 86 10.14 -0.75 -2.30
CA ILE A 86 11.08 -1.08 -1.22
C ILE A 86 11.26 -2.60 -1.09
N TRP A 87 10.16 -3.36 -1.04
CA TRP A 87 10.22 -4.82 -0.93
C TRP A 87 10.93 -5.48 -2.10
N TYR A 88 10.65 -5.01 -3.32
CA TYR A 88 11.28 -5.54 -4.51
C TYR A 88 12.79 -5.23 -4.52
N LEU A 89 13.17 -3.99 -4.24
CA LEU A 89 14.56 -3.53 -4.26
C LEU A 89 15.42 -4.23 -3.22
N ILE A 90 14.90 -4.48 -2.01
CA ILE A 90 15.61 -5.25 -0.98
C ILE A 90 15.84 -6.70 -1.40
N LYS A 91 14.84 -7.33 -2.04
CA LYS A 91 14.99 -8.67 -2.61
C LYS A 91 16.02 -8.68 -3.75
N ALA A 92 15.95 -7.71 -4.65
CA ALA A 92 16.90 -7.56 -5.75
C ALA A 92 18.32 -7.31 -5.23
N TYR A 93 18.49 -6.51 -4.18
CA TYR A 93 19.79 -6.31 -3.54
C TYR A 93 20.37 -7.63 -3.00
N LYS A 94 19.57 -8.45 -2.30
CA LYS A 94 20.02 -9.77 -1.82
C LYS A 94 20.53 -10.66 -2.96
N GLN A 95 19.89 -10.59 -4.13
CA GLN A 95 20.21 -11.42 -5.28
C GLN A 95 21.43 -10.92 -6.08
N PHE A 96 21.50 -9.62 -6.32
CA PHE A 96 22.45 -9.03 -7.26
C PHE A 96 23.58 -8.23 -6.60
N ASN A 97 23.46 -7.97 -5.30
CA ASN A 97 24.42 -7.19 -4.51
C ASN A 97 24.69 -5.77 -5.10
N ASN A 98 23.71 -5.20 -5.80
CA ASN A 98 23.82 -3.85 -6.36
C ASN A 98 23.49 -2.81 -5.26
N PRO A 99 24.48 -2.02 -4.77
CA PRO A 99 24.27 -1.11 -3.65
C PRO A 99 23.26 0.00 -3.95
N LYS A 100 22.98 0.31 -5.22
CA LYS A 100 21.94 1.28 -5.59
C LYS A 100 20.55 0.80 -5.17
N TYR A 101 20.27 -0.50 -5.25
CA TYR A 101 18.97 -1.06 -4.83
C TYR A 101 18.78 -0.93 -3.32
N LEU A 102 19.83 -1.22 -2.53
CA LEU A 102 19.79 -1.02 -1.09
C LEU A 102 19.57 0.47 -0.74
N GLY A 103 20.38 1.36 -1.32
CA GLY A 103 20.27 2.79 -1.06
C GLY A 103 18.89 3.36 -1.41
N ALA A 104 18.31 2.93 -2.54
CA ALA A 104 16.96 3.34 -2.91
C ALA A 104 15.89 2.82 -1.94
N ALA A 105 15.98 1.56 -1.52
CA ALA A 105 15.06 1.00 -0.53
C ALA A 105 15.12 1.74 0.82
N GLU A 106 16.33 2.05 1.30
CA GLU A 106 16.53 2.82 2.53
C GLU A 106 15.99 4.26 2.40
N ASN A 107 16.19 4.91 1.26
CA ASN A 107 15.59 6.21 0.97
C ASN A 107 14.05 6.15 0.99
N GLY A 108 13.46 5.06 0.49
CA GLY A 108 12.03 4.78 0.61
C GLY A 108 11.56 4.66 2.06
N ILE A 109 12.30 3.94 2.91
CA ILE A 109 11.99 3.84 4.33
C ILE A 109 12.07 5.23 5.00
N ARG A 110 13.12 6.01 4.71
CA ARG A 110 13.29 7.37 5.24
C ARG A 110 12.17 8.32 4.77
N TYR A 111 11.72 8.20 3.53
CA TYR A 111 10.55 8.91 3.01
C TYR A 111 9.29 8.59 3.83
N LEU A 112 9.02 7.31 4.08
CA LEU A 112 7.87 6.89 4.88
C LEU A 112 7.95 7.41 6.32
N LEU A 113 9.12 7.36 6.94
CA LEU A 113 9.34 7.93 8.29
C LEU A 113 9.09 9.45 8.30
N LYS A 114 9.53 10.16 7.26
CA LYS A 114 9.35 11.62 7.13
C LYS A 114 7.87 12.00 6.90
N ALA A 115 7.13 11.16 6.19
CA ALA A 115 5.72 11.40 5.88
C ALA A 115 4.78 11.18 7.08
N GLN A 116 5.22 10.51 8.15
CA GLN A 116 4.38 10.22 9.30
C GLN A 116 3.98 11.51 10.04
N TYR A 117 2.68 11.69 10.30
CA TYR A 117 2.18 12.78 11.12
C TYR A 117 2.55 12.63 12.60
N LYS A 118 2.52 13.74 13.34
CA LYS A 118 2.77 13.74 14.79
C LYS A 118 1.80 12.85 15.57
N ASN A 119 0.56 12.71 15.10
CA ASN A 119 -0.46 11.83 15.68
C ASN A 119 -0.33 10.36 15.23
N GLY A 120 0.68 10.03 14.41
CA GLY A 120 1.03 8.67 14.03
C GLY A 120 0.39 8.15 12.74
N GLY A 121 -0.53 8.90 12.13
CA GLY A 121 -1.11 8.55 10.84
C GLY A 121 -0.19 8.85 9.65
N TRP A 122 -0.56 8.35 8.47
CA TRP A 122 0.13 8.63 7.20
C TRP A 122 -0.81 9.23 6.16
N PRO A 123 -0.37 10.27 5.42
CA PRO A 123 -1.11 10.76 4.27
C PRO A 123 -1.05 9.75 3.10
N GLN A 124 -2.00 9.84 2.18
CA GLN A 124 -1.96 9.06 0.95
C GLN A 124 -0.80 9.50 0.04
N TYR A 125 -0.54 10.81 -0.07
CA TYR A 125 0.58 11.39 -0.82
C TYR A 125 1.47 12.23 0.10
N TYR A 126 2.76 12.30 -0.23
CA TYR A 126 3.69 13.21 0.43
C TYR A 126 4.77 13.64 -0.57
N PRO A 127 5.09 14.94 -0.70
CA PRO A 127 4.63 16.07 0.12
C PRO A 127 3.34 16.76 -0.36
N ASP A 128 2.63 16.21 -1.35
CA ASP A 128 1.33 16.75 -1.77
C ASP A 128 0.26 16.59 -0.68
N VAL A 129 -0.19 17.71 -0.14
CA VAL A 129 -1.19 17.80 0.94
C VAL A 129 -2.55 18.29 0.44
N SER A 130 -2.82 18.20 -0.86
CA SER A 130 -4.08 18.68 -1.43
C SER A 130 -5.25 17.71 -1.19
N SER A 131 -6.43 18.26 -0.88
CA SER A 131 -7.69 17.50 -0.79
C SER A 131 -7.58 16.29 0.15
N TYR A 132 -8.23 15.17 -0.17
CA TYR A 132 -8.19 13.96 0.64
C TYR A 132 -6.81 13.28 0.68
N ARG A 133 -5.82 13.75 -0.12
CA ARG A 133 -4.49 13.13 -0.18
C ARG A 133 -3.70 13.32 1.10
N SER A 134 -3.99 14.38 1.86
CA SER A 134 -3.39 14.63 3.17
C SER A 134 -4.01 13.80 4.29
N GLU A 135 -5.14 13.13 4.07
CA GLU A 135 -5.85 12.44 5.16
C GLU A 135 -5.10 11.20 5.64
N ILE A 136 -5.32 10.82 6.91
CA ILE A 136 -4.83 9.56 7.44
C ILE A 136 -5.49 8.44 6.65
N THR A 137 -4.69 7.69 5.87
CA THR A 137 -5.22 6.85 4.81
C THR A 137 -5.00 5.36 5.11
N TYR A 138 -6.09 4.66 5.42
CA TYR A 138 -6.12 3.19 5.43
C TYR A 138 -6.50 2.60 4.07
N ASN A 139 -7.20 3.36 3.22
CA ASN A 139 -7.64 2.94 1.88
C ASN A 139 -6.54 2.22 1.10
N ASP A 140 -6.91 1.12 0.43
CA ASP A 140 -6.03 0.22 -0.31
C ASP A 140 -4.85 -0.28 0.54
N ASN A 141 -5.13 -0.50 1.84
CA ASN A 141 -4.18 -0.92 2.87
C ASN A 141 -2.98 0.03 3.08
N ALA A 142 -3.03 1.25 2.57
CA ALA A 142 -1.90 2.18 2.47
C ALA A 142 -1.08 2.30 3.77
N MET A 143 -1.68 2.80 4.85
CA MET A 143 -1.00 2.91 6.15
C MET A 143 -0.59 1.56 6.74
N THR A 144 -1.39 0.50 6.58
CA THR A 144 -1.06 -0.82 7.15
C THR A 144 0.14 -1.47 6.45
N ASN A 145 0.33 -1.24 5.15
CA ASN A 145 1.50 -1.71 4.42
C ASN A 145 2.78 -1.00 4.88
N VAL A 146 2.70 0.31 5.16
CA VAL A 146 3.81 1.06 5.78
C VAL A 146 4.15 0.48 7.14
N LEU A 147 3.15 0.24 7.99
CA LEU A 147 3.36 -0.32 9.32
C LEU A 147 3.95 -1.74 9.30
N LYS A 148 3.48 -2.60 8.39
CA LYS A 148 4.05 -3.95 8.18
C LYS A 148 5.52 -3.87 7.75
N LEU A 149 5.86 -2.96 6.83
CA LEU A 149 7.23 -2.73 6.43
C LEU A 149 8.11 -2.29 7.61
N MET A 150 7.67 -1.30 8.40
CA MET A 150 8.40 -0.85 9.60
C MET A 150 8.56 -1.99 10.61
N GLN A 151 7.53 -2.82 10.78
CA GLN A 151 7.59 -3.97 11.67
C GLN A 151 8.65 -4.98 11.23
N ASP A 152 8.75 -5.26 9.94
CA ASP A 152 9.77 -6.17 9.43
C ASP A 152 11.19 -5.56 9.46
N VAL A 153 11.33 -4.23 9.38
CA VAL A 153 12.62 -3.55 9.69
C VAL A 153 13.03 -3.85 11.12
N VAL A 154 12.12 -3.65 12.09
CA VAL A 154 12.40 -3.87 13.52
C VAL A 154 12.70 -5.34 13.81
N LEU A 155 11.94 -6.25 13.20
CA LEU A 155 12.08 -7.69 13.39
C LEU A 155 13.16 -8.32 12.52
N LYS A 156 13.82 -7.53 11.65
CA LYS A 156 14.85 -7.99 10.71
C LYS A 156 14.39 -9.17 9.86
N ARG A 157 13.21 -9.04 9.26
CA ARG A 157 12.56 -10.07 8.42
C ARG A 157 12.56 -9.66 6.96
N ASN A 158 12.32 -10.62 6.07
CA ASN A 158 12.12 -10.36 4.65
C ASN A 158 13.31 -9.61 4.00
N ASN A 159 14.52 -9.99 4.36
CA ASN A 159 15.80 -9.39 3.95
C ASN A 159 16.05 -7.97 4.49
N LEU A 160 15.21 -7.45 5.40
CA LEU A 160 15.43 -6.15 6.05
C LEU A 160 16.49 -6.20 7.16
N GLU A 161 17.09 -7.35 7.46
CA GLU A 161 18.35 -7.40 8.20
C GLU A 161 19.51 -6.68 7.48
N LEU A 162 19.36 -6.42 6.17
CA LEU A 162 20.36 -5.78 5.31
C LEU A 162 20.34 -4.26 5.34
N VAL A 163 19.24 -3.63 5.78
CA VAL A 163 19.16 -2.17 5.83
C VAL A 163 19.98 -1.62 6.98
N ASP A 164 20.36 -0.35 6.87
CA ASP A 164 21.02 0.41 7.92
C ASP A 164 20.28 0.25 9.26
N ALA A 165 20.98 -0.32 10.25
CA ALA A 165 20.45 -0.57 11.58
C ALA A 165 19.97 0.71 12.29
N SER A 166 20.43 1.89 11.86
CA SER A 166 19.93 3.18 12.36
C SER A 166 18.44 3.40 12.09
N LEU A 167 17.85 2.68 11.13
CA LEU A 167 16.42 2.75 10.80
C LEU A 167 15.53 1.98 11.80
N ILE A 168 16.09 1.10 12.62
CA ILE A 168 15.32 0.24 13.55
C ILE A 168 14.60 1.08 14.62
N THR A 169 15.30 2.00 15.29
CA THR A 169 14.69 2.83 16.34
C THR A 169 13.59 3.75 15.79
N PRO A 170 13.82 4.51 14.70
CA PRO A 170 12.78 5.29 14.05
C PRO A 170 11.57 4.45 13.60
N ALA A 171 11.80 3.27 13.03
CA ALA A 171 10.73 2.35 12.65
C ALA A 171 9.92 1.87 13.86
N SER A 172 10.60 1.51 14.96
CA SER A 172 9.94 1.13 16.23
C SER A 172 9.06 2.25 16.78
N ASP A 173 9.56 3.48 16.79
CA ASP A 173 8.79 4.63 17.27
C ASP A 173 7.64 4.99 16.33
N ALA A 174 7.83 4.83 15.01
CA ALA A 174 6.77 5.00 14.03
C ALA A 174 5.64 3.98 14.24
N ILE A 175 5.95 2.72 14.53
CA ILE A 175 4.96 1.67 14.85
C ILE A 175 4.16 2.04 16.10
N LYS A 176 4.82 2.47 17.19
CA LYS A 176 4.13 2.86 18.43
C LYS A 176 3.11 3.96 18.17
N LYS A 177 3.51 5.00 17.44
CA LYS A 177 2.60 6.10 17.05
C LYS A 177 1.49 5.62 16.11
N GLY A 178 1.81 4.74 15.17
CA GLY A 178 0.82 4.17 14.25
C GLY A 178 -0.24 3.33 14.97
N ILE A 179 0.15 2.52 15.95
CA ILE A 179 -0.80 1.78 16.80
C ILE A 179 -1.67 2.74 17.60
N ASP A 180 -1.08 3.78 18.22
CA ASP A 180 -1.84 4.80 18.94
C ASP A 180 -2.86 5.50 18.02
N CYS A 181 -2.47 5.83 16.79
CA CYS A 181 -3.37 6.35 15.76
C CYS A 181 -4.52 5.38 15.44
N ILE A 182 -4.21 4.10 15.21
CA ILE A 182 -5.21 3.05 14.95
C ILE A 182 -6.23 2.96 16.09
N LEU A 183 -5.76 2.92 17.34
CA LEU A 183 -6.64 2.81 18.50
C LEU A 183 -7.51 4.07 18.67
N LYS A 184 -6.96 5.26 18.43
CA LYS A 184 -7.70 6.53 18.50
C LYS A 184 -8.72 6.72 17.38
N THR A 185 -8.46 6.13 16.22
CA THR A 185 -9.35 6.23 15.05
C THR A 185 -10.41 5.13 15.01
N GLN A 186 -10.39 4.14 15.90
CA GLN A 186 -11.45 3.12 15.91
C GLN A 186 -12.82 3.76 16.19
N VAL A 187 -13.76 3.58 15.26
CA VAL A 187 -15.05 4.26 15.30
C VAL A 187 -15.90 3.71 16.43
N LYS A 188 -16.43 4.60 17.28
CA LYS A 188 -17.33 4.24 18.38
C LYS A 188 -18.76 4.60 18.01
N VAL A 189 -19.65 3.61 18.06
CA VAL A 189 -21.09 3.79 17.85
C VAL A 189 -21.78 3.57 19.18
N LYS A 190 -22.48 4.61 19.69
CA LYS A 190 -23.13 4.59 21.02
C LYS A 190 -22.17 4.16 22.14
N GLY A 191 -20.91 4.58 22.06
CA GLY A 191 -19.85 4.25 23.02
C GLY A 191 -19.13 2.92 22.81
N TYR A 192 -19.61 2.06 21.90
CA TYR A 192 -19.00 0.75 21.62
C TYR A 192 -18.06 0.82 20.42
N PRO A 193 -16.79 0.40 20.54
CA PRO A 193 -15.87 0.33 19.40
C PRO A 193 -16.36 -0.66 18.34
N THR A 194 -16.13 -0.32 17.09
CA THR A 194 -16.51 -1.12 15.91
C THR A 194 -15.26 -1.43 15.09
N VAL A 195 -15.17 -0.86 13.89
CA VAL A 195 -14.06 -0.97 12.94
C VAL A 195 -13.59 0.44 12.54
N TRP A 196 -13.01 0.58 11.34
CA TRP A 196 -12.46 1.85 10.87
C TRP A 196 -13.11 2.32 9.56
N CYS A 197 -13.15 3.64 9.35
CA CYS A 197 -13.30 4.27 8.04
C CYS A 197 -12.04 4.06 7.18
N ALA A 198 -12.17 4.20 5.87
CA ALA A 198 -11.05 4.12 4.93
C ALA A 198 -10.07 5.31 5.06
N GLN A 199 -10.54 6.47 5.54
CA GLN A 199 -9.72 7.64 5.79
C GLN A 199 -10.24 8.49 6.94
N TYR A 200 -9.35 9.27 7.55
CA TYR A 200 -9.63 10.16 8.67
C TYR A 200 -8.95 11.51 8.48
N ASP A 201 -9.62 12.56 8.93
CA ASP A 201 -9.07 13.92 8.93
C ASP A 201 -7.72 13.95 9.67
N ALA A 202 -6.69 14.50 9.01
CA ALA A 202 -5.32 14.46 9.51
C ALA A 202 -5.10 15.17 10.86
N THR A 203 -5.99 16.08 11.25
CA THR A 203 -5.87 16.88 12.47
C THR A 203 -6.79 16.37 13.58
N THR A 204 -8.07 16.25 13.27
CA THR A 204 -9.15 15.90 14.21
C THR A 204 -9.28 14.39 14.43
N MET A 205 -8.70 13.58 13.53
CA MET A 205 -8.79 12.12 13.54
C MET A 205 -10.23 11.59 13.47
N GLN A 206 -11.16 12.40 12.95
CA GLN A 206 -12.54 11.98 12.66
C GLN A 206 -12.63 11.32 11.29
N PRO A 207 -13.55 10.35 11.08
CA PRO A 207 -13.79 9.78 9.75
C PRO A 207 -13.98 10.86 8.68
N ALA A 208 -13.30 10.72 7.55
CA ALA A 208 -13.36 11.67 6.44
C ALA A 208 -13.86 10.99 5.16
N LYS A 209 -14.35 11.78 4.20
CA LYS A 209 -14.64 11.31 2.84
C LYS A 209 -13.37 11.38 1.98
N ALA A 210 -13.34 10.62 0.88
CA ALA A 210 -12.30 10.71 -0.13
C ALA A 210 -12.90 11.16 -1.48
N ARG A 211 -12.96 10.28 -2.48
CA ARG A 211 -13.61 10.56 -3.77
C ARG A 211 -15.12 10.74 -3.58
N SER A 212 -15.82 11.26 -4.59
CA SER A 212 -17.27 11.52 -4.49
C SER A 212 -18.12 10.32 -4.10
N PHE A 213 -17.66 9.10 -4.40
CA PHE A 213 -18.32 7.83 -4.09
C PHE A 213 -17.75 7.12 -2.84
N GLU A 214 -16.85 7.77 -2.09
CA GLU A 214 -16.21 7.22 -0.88
C GLU A 214 -16.57 8.09 0.32
N LEU A 215 -17.76 7.84 0.85
CA LEU A 215 -18.32 8.62 1.95
C LEU A 215 -17.82 8.13 3.30
N ILE A 216 -18.00 8.98 4.32
CA ILE A 216 -17.79 8.61 5.72
C ILE A 216 -18.61 7.37 6.06
N SER A 217 -17.92 6.31 6.50
CA SER A 217 -18.49 4.98 6.67
C SER A 217 -17.61 4.08 7.54
N LEU A 218 -18.17 2.97 8.00
CA LEU A 218 -17.40 1.83 8.47
C LEU A 218 -16.98 1.00 7.24
N SER A 219 -15.68 0.74 7.11
CA SER A 219 -15.12 0.01 5.98
C SER A 219 -15.04 -1.48 6.25
N GLY A 220 -15.73 -2.27 5.42
CA GLY A 220 -15.66 -3.74 5.47
C GLY A 220 -14.35 -4.30 4.91
N SER A 221 -13.71 -3.59 3.96
CA SER A 221 -12.46 -4.02 3.33
C SER A 221 -11.23 -3.60 4.13
N GLU A 222 -11.06 -2.29 4.35
CA GLU A 222 -9.80 -1.74 4.88
C GLU A 222 -9.55 -2.15 6.34
N SER A 223 -10.62 -2.38 7.09
CA SER A 223 -10.53 -2.79 8.49
C SER A 223 -9.86 -4.15 8.67
N VAL A 224 -9.89 -5.03 7.66
CA VAL A 224 -9.29 -6.37 7.76
C VAL A 224 -7.78 -6.27 7.96
N ALA A 225 -7.08 -5.48 7.14
CA ALA A 225 -5.63 -5.34 7.24
C ALA A 225 -5.18 -4.63 8.52
N ILE A 226 -6.01 -3.75 9.08
CA ILE A 226 -5.77 -3.12 10.39
C ILE A 226 -5.80 -4.19 11.48
N VAL A 227 -6.84 -5.03 11.51
CA VAL A 227 -6.95 -6.10 12.51
C VAL A 227 -5.82 -7.11 12.35
N GLU A 228 -5.48 -7.51 11.13
CA GLU A 228 -4.33 -8.40 10.87
C GLU A 228 -3.01 -7.81 11.40
N PHE A 229 -2.78 -6.51 11.20
CA PHE A 229 -1.59 -5.84 11.72
C PHE A 229 -1.59 -5.81 13.26
N LEU A 230 -2.72 -5.49 13.88
CA LEU A 230 -2.85 -5.50 15.34
C LEU A 230 -2.64 -6.89 15.94
N MET A 231 -3.17 -7.94 15.30
CA MET A 231 -2.99 -9.34 15.72
C MET A 231 -1.54 -9.82 15.58
N ALA A 232 -0.78 -9.24 14.66
CA ALA A 232 0.64 -9.54 14.46
C ALA A 232 1.56 -8.88 15.49
N GLN A 233 1.04 -8.03 16.39
CA GLN A 233 1.87 -7.39 17.41
C GLN A 233 2.28 -8.41 18.48
N PRO A 234 3.58 -8.47 18.86
CA PRO A 234 4.02 -9.34 19.93
C PRO A 234 3.46 -8.87 21.27
N ASN A 235 2.93 -9.80 22.08
CA ASN A 235 2.36 -9.51 23.40
C ASN A 235 1.38 -8.32 23.37
N PRO A 236 0.29 -8.40 22.59
CA PRO A 236 -0.62 -7.28 22.37
C PRO A 236 -1.21 -6.82 23.71
N SER A 237 -1.21 -5.50 23.92
CA SER A 237 -1.78 -4.89 25.12
C SER A 237 -3.29 -5.14 25.21
N LYS A 238 -3.87 -4.95 26.40
CA LYS A 238 -5.32 -5.07 26.57
C LYS A 238 -6.10 -4.19 25.57
N ALA A 239 -5.65 -2.97 25.34
CA ALA A 239 -6.29 -2.07 24.38
C ALA A 239 -6.25 -2.62 22.94
N ILE A 240 -5.15 -3.25 22.53
CA ILE A 240 -5.04 -3.90 21.22
C ILE A 240 -5.98 -5.11 21.15
N LYS A 241 -5.99 -5.97 22.18
CA LYS A 241 -6.88 -7.14 22.24
C LYS A 241 -8.35 -6.71 22.19
N ASP A 242 -8.74 -5.71 22.96
CA ASP A 242 -10.11 -5.16 22.97
C ASP A 242 -10.50 -4.63 21.58
N ALA A 243 -9.61 -3.86 20.93
CA ALA A 243 -9.85 -3.33 19.58
C ALA A 243 -10.05 -4.45 18.54
N ILE A 244 -9.22 -5.49 18.57
CA ILE A 244 -9.34 -6.67 17.72
C ILE A 244 -10.69 -7.37 17.96
N ASN A 245 -11.02 -7.67 19.22
CA ASN A 245 -12.23 -8.40 19.58
C ASN A 245 -13.50 -7.65 19.16
N CYS A 246 -13.53 -6.32 19.34
CA CYS A 246 -14.62 -5.46 18.86
C CYS A 246 -14.76 -5.51 17.34
N ALA A 247 -13.66 -5.41 16.59
CA ALA A 247 -13.67 -5.47 15.14
C ALA A 247 -14.13 -6.84 14.61
N ILE A 248 -13.69 -7.93 15.23
CA ILE A 248 -14.13 -9.29 14.91
C ILE A 248 -15.64 -9.45 15.18
N GLY A 249 -16.11 -9.00 16.34
CA GLY A 249 -17.54 -9.01 16.66
C GLY A 249 -18.37 -8.18 15.67
N TRP A 250 -17.83 -7.09 15.16
CA TRP A 250 -18.46 -6.30 14.10
C TRP A 250 -18.49 -7.02 12.75
N PHE A 251 -17.40 -7.67 12.34
CA PHE A 251 -17.37 -8.45 11.10
C PHE A 251 -18.39 -9.60 11.15
N GLU A 252 -18.50 -10.29 12.28
CA GLU A 252 -19.52 -11.33 12.49
C GLU A 252 -20.95 -10.81 12.32
N LYS A 253 -21.27 -9.67 12.94
CA LYS A 253 -22.60 -9.04 12.86
C LYS A 253 -22.94 -8.46 11.48
N SER A 254 -21.93 -8.08 10.70
CA SER A 254 -22.11 -7.36 9.43
C SER A 254 -22.13 -8.27 8.20
N LYS A 255 -22.07 -9.59 8.41
CA LYS A 255 -22.18 -10.61 7.35
C LYS A 255 -23.46 -10.44 6.53
N ILE A 256 -23.33 -10.60 5.21
CA ILE A 256 -24.44 -10.77 4.28
C ILE A 256 -24.41 -12.23 3.84
N VAL A 257 -25.20 -13.05 4.53
CA VAL A 257 -25.25 -14.50 4.32
C VAL A 257 -26.20 -14.83 3.18
N GLY A 258 -25.82 -15.78 2.33
CA GLY A 258 -26.68 -16.30 1.27
C GLY A 258 -26.70 -15.44 0.01
N TYR A 259 -25.71 -14.57 -0.18
CA TYR A 259 -25.59 -13.71 -1.35
C TYR A 259 -24.17 -13.66 -1.87
N ASN A 260 -24.06 -13.52 -3.19
CA ASN A 260 -22.81 -13.32 -3.90
C ASN A 260 -22.92 -12.12 -4.86
N PHE A 261 -21.80 -11.46 -5.12
CA PHE A 261 -21.72 -10.35 -6.07
C PHE A 261 -20.89 -10.76 -7.28
N ILE A 262 -21.55 -11.06 -8.38
CA ILE A 262 -20.95 -11.70 -9.55
C ILE A 262 -21.02 -10.81 -10.77
N GLU A 263 -20.07 -11.00 -11.67
CA GLU A 263 -20.14 -10.46 -13.03
C GLU A 263 -20.92 -11.44 -13.93
N ILE A 264 -21.88 -10.91 -14.68
CA ILE A 264 -22.67 -11.65 -15.67
C ILE A 264 -22.45 -11.05 -17.06
N LYS A 265 -22.66 -11.86 -18.09
CA LYS A 265 -22.76 -11.37 -19.47
C LYS A 265 -24.12 -10.71 -19.67
N ASP A 266 -24.12 -9.50 -20.19
CA ASP A 266 -25.32 -8.74 -20.55
C ASP A 266 -25.03 -7.88 -21.78
N ALA A 267 -25.49 -8.32 -22.96
CA ALA A 267 -25.22 -7.64 -24.22
C ALA A 267 -25.89 -6.26 -24.33
N ALA A 268 -26.90 -5.97 -23.50
CA ALA A 268 -27.54 -4.65 -23.45
C ALA A 268 -26.69 -3.63 -22.68
N MET A 269 -25.71 -4.09 -21.90
CA MET A 269 -24.89 -3.24 -21.04
C MET A 269 -23.57 -2.83 -21.69
N PRO A 270 -23.00 -1.68 -21.30
CA PRO A 270 -21.66 -1.29 -21.75
C PRO A 270 -20.63 -2.40 -21.50
N LYS A 271 -19.79 -2.68 -22.50
CA LYS A 271 -18.79 -3.77 -22.50
C LYS A 271 -19.38 -5.19 -22.42
N GLY A 272 -20.70 -5.35 -22.58
CA GLY A 272 -21.35 -6.66 -22.62
C GLY A 272 -21.43 -7.38 -21.27
N VAL A 273 -21.26 -6.65 -20.16
CA VAL A 273 -21.23 -7.22 -18.80
C VAL A 273 -21.96 -6.33 -17.80
N ASP A 274 -22.45 -6.94 -16.72
CA ASP A 274 -22.91 -6.23 -15.52
C ASP A 274 -22.50 -6.98 -14.25
N LYS A 275 -22.43 -6.27 -13.13
CA LYS A 275 -22.25 -6.87 -11.80
C LYS A 275 -23.53 -6.77 -11.00
N ILE A 276 -23.98 -7.92 -10.52
CA ILE A 276 -25.25 -8.04 -9.81
C ILE A 276 -25.07 -8.81 -8.50
N LEU A 277 -25.89 -8.43 -7.52
CA LEU A 277 -26.06 -9.20 -6.30
C LEU A 277 -27.08 -10.31 -6.57
N VAL A 278 -26.71 -11.56 -6.30
CA VAL A 278 -27.53 -12.76 -6.51
C VAL A 278 -27.62 -13.57 -5.23
N GLU A 279 -28.71 -14.30 -5.07
CA GLU A 279 -28.82 -15.29 -4.00
C GLU A 279 -27.85 -16.46 -4.26
N ASP A 280 -27.08 -16.82 -3.24
CA ASP A 280 -26.20 -17.97 -3.22
C ASP A 280 -26.03 -18.42 -1.76
N LYS A 281 -26.83 -19.42 -1.36
CA LYS A 281 -26.95 -19.91 0.03
C LYS A 281 -25.63 -20.42 0.63
N ASN A 282 -24.63 -20.69 -0.18
CA ASN A 282 -23.34 -21.22 0.26
C ASN A 282 -22.28 -20.13 0.48
N THR A 283 -22.63 -18.86 0.26
CA THR A 283 -21.69 -17.75 0.31
C THR A 283 -21.99 -16.78 1.42
N THR A 284 -20.95 -16.08 1.86
CA THR A 284 -21.06 -14.95 2.78
C THR A 284 -20.15 -13.85 2.28
N ILE A 285 -20.72 -12.66 2.13
CA ILE A 285 -20.01 -11.46 1.69
C ILE A 285 -20.20 -10.33 2.70
N TRP A 286 -19.44 -9.26 2.51
CA TRP A 286 -19.55 -8.00 3.21
C TRP A 286 -19.62 -6.88 2.20
N ALA A 287 -20.34 -5.82 2.53
CA ALA A 287 -20.28 -4.59 1.76
C ALA A 287 -18.96 -3.86 2.02
N ARG A 288 -18.53 -3.02 1.09
CA ARG A 288 -17.35 -2.18 1.29
C ARG A 288 -17.62 -1.08 2.32
N PHE A 289 -18.82 -0.51 2.30
CA PHE A 289 -19.20 0.60 3.15
C PHE A 289 -20.50 0.30 3.91
N TYR A 290 -20.46 0.55 5.21
CA TYR A 290 -21.61 0.50 6.10
C TYR A 290 -21.82 1.88 6.72
N ASP A 291 -23.07 2.26 6.88
CA ASP A 291 -23.46 3.48 7.56
C ASP A 291 -23.10 3.41 9.06
N ILE A 292 -22.52 4.48 9.61
CA ILE A 292 -21.99 4.48 10.98
C ILE A 292 -23.12 4.31 12.01
N ASP A 293 -24.29 4.90 11.77
CA ASP A 293 -25.36 4.95 12.76
C ASP A 293 -26.21 3.68 12.73
N THR A 294 -26.52 3.19 11.52
CA THR A 294 -27.44 2.07 11.30
C THR A 294 -26.76 0.72 11.09
N ASN A 295 -25.47 0.72 10.76
CA ASN A 295 -24.74 -0.48 10.34
C ASN A 295 -25.33 -1.17 9.10
N GLU A 296 -26.07 -0.44 8.26
CA GLU A 296 -26.59 -0.95 7.01
C GLU A 296 -25.58 -0.72 5.87
N PRO A 297 -25.40 -1.70 4.95
CA PRO A 297 -24.69 -1.47 3.70
C PRO A 297 -25.26 -0.27 2.93
N PHE A 298 -24.39 0.53 2.31
CA PHE A 298 -24.82 1.54 1.34
C PHE A 298 -23.87 1.62 0.13
N PHE A 299 -24.39 2.21 -0.94
CA PHE A 299 -23.69 2.39 -2.22
C PHE A 299 -23.68 3.87 -2.59
N CYS A 300 -22.72 4.30 -3.39
CA CYS A 300 -22.61 5.70 -3.77
C CYS A 300 -22.07 5.86 -5.20
N GLY A 301 -22.74 6.67 -6.00
CA GLY A 301 -22.28 7.03 -7.34
C GLY A 301 -21.44 8.30 -7.33
N ARG A 302 -21.16 8.83 -8.51
CA ARG A 302 -20.51 10.13 -8.69
C ARG A 302 -21.37 11.31 -8.20
N ASP A 303 -22.67 11.09 -7.96
CA ASP A 303 -23.61 12.07 -7.40
C ASP A 303 -23.45 12.30 -5.89
N SER A 304 -22.57 11.54 -5.22
CA SER A 304 -22.32 11.60 -3.78
C SER A 304 -23.54 11.32 -2.89
N LYS A 305 -24.58 10.66 -3.42
CA LYS A 305 -25.78 10.30 -2.66
C LYS A 305 -25.73 8.84 -2.27
N LYS A 306 -25.93 8.55 -0.97
CA LYS A 306 -26.14 7.18 -0.47
C LYS A 306 -27.34 6.55 -1.17
N LYS A 307 -27.17 5.34 -1.68
CA LYS A 307 -28.20 4.47 -2.25
C LYS A 307 -28.27 3.18 -1.44
N LYS A 308 -29.44 2.55 -1.42
CA LYS A 308 -29.67 1.32 -0.64
C LYS A 308 -29.16 0.08 -1.35
N THR A 309 -29.13 0.09 -2.68
CA THR A 309 -28.72 -1.05 -3.49
C THR A 309 -27.71 -0.63 -4.55
N VAL A 310 -26.84 -1.57 -4.93
CA VAL A 310 -25.83 -1.34 -5.98
C VAL A 310 -26.46 -1.11 -7.36
N LYS A 311 -27.73 -1.50 -7.58
CA LYS A 311 -28.44 -1.25 -8.85
C LYS A 311 -28.80 0.22 -9.06
N GLU A 312 -28.88 1.00 -7.98
CA GLU A 312 -29.24 2.43 -8.02
C GLU A 312 -28.08 3.36 -8.40
N ILE A 313 -26.85 2.83 -8.50
CA ILE A 313 -25.68 3.59 -8.97
C ILE A 313 -25.39 3.30 -10.45
N GLU A 314 -24.68 4.23 -11.10
CA GLU A 314 -24.35 4.15 -12.51
C GLU A 314 -23.55 2.88 -12.85
N HIS A 315 -23.80 2.33 -14.05
CA HIS A 315 -23.16 1.09 -14.55
C HIS A 315 -21.63 1.14 -14.41
N GLU A 316 -21.02 2.28 -14.76
CA GLU A 316 -19.58 2.51 -14.67
C GLU A 316 -19.02 2.30 -13.26
N ARG A 317 -19.66 2.85 -12.22
CA ARG A 317 -19.25 2.68 -10.82
C ARG A 317 -19.60 1.32 -10.25
N ARG A 318 -20.77 0.76 -10.63
CA ARG A 318 -21.17 -0.59 -10.22
C ARG A 318 -20.16 -1.64 -10.67
N ASN A 319 -19.65 -1.50 -11.89
CA ASN A 319 -18.76 -2.48 -12.51
C ASN A 319 -17.27 -2.22 -12.24
N GLY A 320 -16.87 -0.94 -12.17
CA GLY A 320 -15.48 -0.50 -12.01
C GLY A 320 -14.97 -0.44 -10.58
N TYR A 321 -15.79 -0.77 -9.57
CA TYR A 321 -15.42 -0.70 -8.16
C TYR A 321 -15.92 -1.92 -7.38
N ALA A 322 -15.15 -2.37 -6.40
CA ALA A 322 -15.53 -3.51 -5.55
C ALA A 322 -16.46 -3.03 -4.42
N TRP A 323 -17.76 -3.24 -4.57
CA TRP A 323 -18.78 -2.86 -3.58
C TRP A 323 -19.07 -3.95 -2.56
N TYR A 324 -18.78 -5.20 -2.91
CA TYR A 324 -18.90 -6.35 -2.03
C TYR A 324 -17.66 -7.24 -2.17
N GLY A 325 -17.35 -8.00 -1.13
CA GLY A 325 -16.29 -8.99 -1.14
C GLY A 325 -16.33 -9.90 0.07
N ASN A 326 -15.48 -10.92 0.07
CA ASN A 326 -15.32 -11.86 1.17
C ASN A 326 -14.13 -11.51 2.09
N TRP A 327 -13.73 -10.23 2.14
CA TRP A 327 -12.47 -9.80 2.79
C TRP A 327 -12.32 -10.31 4.24
N PRO A 328 -13.35 -10.24 5.10
CA PRO A 328 -13.25 -10.72 6.49
C PRO A 328 -13.30 -12.26 6.65
N GLU A 329 -13.61 -13.04 5.61
CA GLU A 329 -13.84 -14.48 5.72
C GLU A 329 -12.64 -15.21 6.32
N LYS A 330 -11.44 -14.94 5.81
CA LYS A 330 -10.20 -15.60 6.27
C LYS A 330 -9.86 -15.23 7.72
N ILE A 331 -10.03 -13.96 8.10
CA ILE A 331 -9.69 -13.53 9.45
C ILE A 331 -10.64 -14.17 10.48
N LEU A 332 -11.92 -14.31 10.15
CA LEU A 332 -12.92 -14.94 11.01
C LEU A 332 -12.75 -16.46 11.12
N THR A 333 -12.51 -17.13 10.00
CA THR A 333 -12.52 -18.61 9.94
C THR A 333 -11.17 -19.24 10.28
N LYS A 334 -10.07 -18.50 10.12
CA LYS A 334 -8.71 -19.06 10.25
C LYS A 334 -7.81 -18.24 11.15
N THR A 335 -7.67 -16.94 10.89
CA THR A 335 -6.63 -16.14 11.55
C THR A 335 -6.95 -15.87 13.02
N TYR A 336 -8.18 -15.43 13.33
CA TYR A 336 -8.59 -15.08 14.69
C TYR A 336 -8.74 -16.27 15.63
N PRO A 337 -9.33 -17.41 15.23
CA PRO A 337 -9.33 -18.62 16.07
C PRO A 337 -7.93 -19.04 16.52
N LYS A 338 -6.96 -19.05 15.60
CA LYS A 338 -5.55 -19.37 15.92
C LYS A 338 -4.91 -18.34 16.84
N TRP A 339 -5.24 -17.05 16.66
CA TRP A 339 -4.70 -15.99 17.52
C TRP A 339 -5.20 -16.10 18.96
N LEU A 340 -6.46 -16.51 19.16
CA LEU A 340 -7.04 -16.74 20.49
C LEU A 340 -6.38 -17.89 21.27
N GLU A 341 -5.83 -18.89 20.58
CA GLU A 341 -5.10 -19.99 21.24
C GLU A 341 -3.87 -19.48 22.01
N ILE A 342 -3.28 -18.38 21.54
CA ILE A 342 -2.03 -17.80 22.06
C ILE A 342 -2.31 -16.58 22.95
N ASN A 343 -3.37 -15.81 22.67
CA ASN A 343 -3.57 -14.46 23.23
C ASN A 343 -4.81 -14.31 24.13
N LYS A 344 -5.22 -15.36 24.85
CA LYS A 344 -6.35 -15.30 25.79
C LYS A 344 -6.31 -14.09 26.74
#